data_AF-A0A7Y4V817-F1
#
_entry.id   AF-A0A7Y4V817-F1
#
_cell.length_a   1.000
_cell.length_b   1.000
_cell.length_c   1.000
_cell.angle_alpha   90.00
_cell.angle_beta   90.00
_cell.angle_gamma   90.00
#
_symmetry.space_group_name_H-M   'P 1'
#
loop_
_entity.id
_entity.type
_entity.pdbx_description
1 polymer ?
#
loop_
_entity_poly.entity_id
_entity_poly.type
_entity_poly.pdbx_seq_one_letter_code
_entity_poly.pdbx_strand_id
1 'polypeptide(L)'
;MKRKMLSGKDLMKLGYPEGRAIGMAINTAQKYFKRAEKDEIFGMLKAVLLNPKEYIQDSIWSKVALELVPTEKKSLWHEMRKNRIDYTIFGAAEIEEGARNQMEIAMKLPVTVAGALMPDAHQGYGLPIGGVLAVHNAVIPYGVGVDIGCRMCLTAYPLDEKFLERHRHNLKSMLIENTCFGRETFKRPKEDEVLERKLFNEIQILKGLKGRAAMQIGSSGSGNHFVEFGLIDLHEGNECLPAGQAGKLASGKYLSVLSHSGSRGLGAEIARH
;
A
#
# COMPACT_ATOMS: atom_id res chain seq x y z
N MET A 1 27.22 45.44 14.21
CA MET A 1 25.84 45.19 14.67
C MET A 1 25.46 43.75 14.34
N LYS A 2 25.05 42.94 15.32
CA LYS A 2 24.54 41.58 15.06
C LYS A 2 23.23 41.68 14.27
N ARG A 3 23.21 41.21 13.03
CA ARG A 3 22.02 41.14 12.19
C ARG A 3 20.95 40.30 12.91
N LYS A 4 19.82 40.90 13.28
CA LYS A 4 18.70 40.15 13.87
C LYS A 4 18.05 39.31 12.78
N MET A 5 18.37 38.03 12.76
CA MET A 5 17.77 37.02 11.88
C MET A 5 16.26 36.94 12.14
N LEU A 6 15.45 36.78 11.08
CA LEU A 6 14.01 36.52 11.20
C LEU A 6 13.79 35.26 12.04
N SER A 7 12.95 35.36 13.07
CA SER A 7 12.59 34.22 13.93
C SER A 7 11.19 33.70 13.58
N GLY A 8 10.90 32.45 13.92
CA GLY A 8 9.54 31.92 13.78
C GLY A 8 8.51 32.72 14.60
N LYS A 9 8.92 33.22 15.79
CA LYS A 9 8.07 34.08 16.65
C LYS A 9 7.69 35.40 15.98
N ASP A 10 8.58 35.95 15.17
CA ASP A 10 8.31 37.16 14.40
C ASP A 10 7.24 36.93 13.35
N LEU A 11 7.29 35.80 12.63
CA LEU A 11 6.34 35.48 11.57
C LEU A 11 4.97 35.06 12.12
N MET A 12 4.93 34.38 13.27
CA MET A 12 3.67 34.13 13.98
C MET A 12 2.99 35.44 14.37
N LYS A 13 3.75 36.45 14.84
CA LYS A 13 3.20 37.80 15.12
C LYS A 13 2.69 38.52 13.88
N LEU A 14 3.27 38.25 12.71
CA LEU A 14 2.78 38.76 11.44
C LEU A 14 1.49 38.07 10.96
N GLY A 15 1.14 36.91 11.52
CA GLY A 15 -0.04 36.13 11.15
C GLY A 15 0.24 34.94 10.22
N TYR A 16 1.49 34.53 10.05
CA TYR A 16 1.80 33.29 9.31
C TYR A 16 1.30 32.05 10.07
N PRO A 17 0.71 31.06 9.39
CA PRO A 17 0.29 29.81 10.02
C PRO A 17 1.50 29.03 10.51
N GLU A 18 1.37 28.44 11.70
CA GLU A 18 2.43 27.60 12.28
C GLU A 18 2.75 26.41 11.36
N GLY A 19 4.03 26.05 11.28
CA GLY A 19 4.51 24.93 10.47
C GLY A 19 5.25 25.37 9.20
N ARG A 20 4.93 24.73 8.06
CA ARG A 20 5.75 24.81 6.83
C ARG A 20 5.88 26.22 6.26
N ALA A 21 4.81 27.02 6.31
CA ALA A 21 4.80 28.38 5.78
C ALA A 21 5.89 29.27 6.40
N ILE A 22 6.07 29.19 7.73
CA ILE A 22 7.10 29.94 8.47
C ILE A 22 8.50 29.50 8.02
N GLY A 23 8.75 28.20 7.98
CA GLY A 23 10.06 27.67 7.56
C GLY A 23 10.41 28.09 6.14
N MET A 24 9.44 28.02 5.22
CA MET A 24 9.61 28.43 3.82
C MET A 24 9.86 29.94 3.70
N ALA A 25 9.13 30.77 4.45
CA ALA A 25 9.32 32.22 4.49
C ALA A 25 10.73 32.59 4.98
N ILE A 26 11.19 32.00 6.09
CA ILE A 26 12.53 32.25 6.63
C ILE A 26 13.61 31.82 5.64
N ASN A 27 13.51 30.61 5.09
CA ASN A 27 14.50 30.08 4.15
C ASN A 27 14.57 30.91 2.85
N THR A 28 13.41 31.34 2.34
CA THR A 28 13.34 32.18 1.13
C THR A 28 13.96 33.56 1.39
N ALA A 29 13.62 34.19 2.53
CA ALA A 29 14.21 35.45 2.95
C ALA A 29 15.75 35.35 3.08
N GLN A 30 16.24 34.30 3.74
CA GLN A 30 17.69 34.08 3.91
C GLN A 30 18.42 33.82 2.60
N LYS A 31 17.75 33.20 1.63
CA LYS A 31 18.33 32.90 0.32
C LYS A 31 18.46 34.14 -0.56
N TYR A 32 17.37 34.92 -0.69
CA TYR A 32 17.28 35.99 -1.68
C TYR A 32 17.56 37.39 -1.10
N PHE A 33 17.35 37.60 0.20
CA PHE A 33 17.42 38.92 0.85
C PHE A 33 18.50 38.98 1.93
N LYS A 34 19.69 38.42 1.64
CA LYS A 34 20.82 38.37 2.59
C LYS A 34 21.26 39.73 3.12
N ARG A 35 21.06 40.80 2.34
CA ARG A 35 21.51 42.16 2.65
C ARG A 35 20.41 43.14 3.07
N ALA A 36 19.14 42.75 2.93
CA ALA A 36 18.01 43.61 3.26
C ALA A 36 17.88 43.81 4.77
N GLU A 37 17.27 44.94 5.15
CA GLU A 37 16.93 45.20 6.55
C GLU A 37 15.72 44.37 6.99
N LYS A 38 15.62 44.11 8.29
CA LYS A 38 14.56 43.25 8.83
C LYS A 38 13.17 43.79 8.49
N ASP A 39 12.99 45.11 8.59
CA ASP A 39 11.70 45.76 8.35
C ASP A 39 11.28 45.71 6.88
N GLU A 40 12.24 45.73 5.96
CA GLU A 40 12.01 45.57 4.51
C GLU A 40 11.49 44.17 4.20
N ILE A 41 12.12 43.13 4.75
CA ILE A 41 11.68 41.75 4.59
C ILE A 41 10.31 41.52 5.22
N PHE A 42 10.03 42.15 6.36
CA PHE A 42 8.70 42.12 6.99
C PHE A 42 7.64 42.73 6.09
N GLY A 43 7.93 43.86 5.45
CA GLY A 43 7.02 44.49 4.50
C GLY A 43 6.64 43.55 3.36
N MET A 44 7.64 42.89 2.76
CA MET A 44 7.41 41.90 1.69
C MET A 44 6.61 40.70 2.18
N LEU A 45 6.98 40.10 3.32
CA LEU A 45 6.28 38.95 3.88
C LEU A 45 4.84 39.28 4.28
N LYS A 46 4.58 40.51 4.73
CA LYS A 46 3.23 40.99 5.01
C LYS A 46 2.41 41.17 3.73
N ALA A 47 3.01 41.66 2.65
CA ALA A 47 2.34 41.77 1.35
C ALA A 47 1.97 40.39 0.77
N VAL A 48 2.89 39.43 0.86
CA VAL A 48 2.65 38.03 0.46
C VAL A 48 1.56 37.38 1.32
N LEU A 49 1.54 37.67 2.63
CA LEU A 49 0.51 37.16 3.54
C LEU A 49 -0.88 37.74 3.26
N LEU A 50 -0.95 39.03 2.94
CA LEU A 50 -2.21 39.71 2.64
C LEU A 50 -2.80 39.25 1.29
N ASN A 51 -1.95 39.11 0.27
CA ASN A 51 -2.40 38.81 -1.09
C ASN A 51 -1.66 37.60 -1.71
N PRO A 52 -1.70 36.39 -1.09
CA PRO A 52 -0.87 35.28 -1.52
C PRO A 52 -1.13 34.84 -2.97
N LYS A 53 -2.36 35.03 -3.47
CA LYS A 53 -2.73 34.68 -4.86
C LYS A 53 -1.95 35.46 -5.93
N GLU A 54 -1.58 36.71 -5.65
CA GLU A 54 -0.81 37.54 -6.58
C GLU A 54 0.64 37.07 -6.73
N TYR A 55 1.15 36.36 -5.73
CA TYR A 55 2.53 35.90 -5.68
C TYR A 55 2.69 34.45 -6.14
N ILE A 56 1.63 33.77 -6.59
CA ILE A 56 1.71 32.35 -7.02
C ILE A 56 2.72 32.15 -8.16
N GLN A 57 2.84 33.13 -9.06
CA GLN A 57 3.80 33.10 -10.18
C GLN A 57 5.06 33.92 -9.90
N ASP A 58 5.21 34.46 -8.69
CA ASP A 58 6.35 35.30 -8.34
C ASP A 58 7.66 34.48 -8.30
N SER A 59 8.72 35.04 -8.88
CA SER A 59 10.01 34.38 -9.03
C SER A 59 10.70 34.02 -7.70
N ILE A 60 10.31 34.68 -6.60
CA ILE A 60 10.93 34.51 -5.27
C ILE A 60 9.92 33.89 -4.29
N TRP A 61 8.72 34.45 -4.21
CA TRP A 61 7.74 34.16 -3.18
C TRP A 61 6.70 33.09 -3.56
N SER A 62 6.69 32.59 -4.80
CA SER A 62 5.72 31.57 -5.27
C SER A 62 5.54 30.41 -4.31
N LYS A 63 6.63 29.85 -3.79
CA LYS A 63 6.56 28.72 -2.85
C LYS A 63 5.88 29.08 -1.52
N VAL A 64 6.14 30.28 -1.01
CA VAL A 64 5.54 30.76 0.25
C VAL A 64 4.06 31.08 0.02
N ALA A 65 3.76 31.75 -1.09
CA ALA A 65 2.40 32.05 -1.51
C ALA A 65 1.54 30.79 -1.69
N LEU A 66 2.05 29.76 -2.38
CA LEU A 66 1.34 28.49 -2.57
C LEU A 66 0.98 27.79 -1.26
N GLU A 67 1.83 27.89 -0.23
CA GLU A 67 1.54 27.33 1.09
C GLU A 67 0.52 28.18 1.88
N LEU A 68 0.43 29.48 1.61
CA LEU A 68 -0.49 30.42 2.26
C LEU A 68 -1.87 30.48 1.59
N VAL A 69 -1.97 30.13 0.30
CA VAL A 69 -3.27 30.00 -0.35
C VAL A 69 -4.03 28.88 0.35
N PRO A 70 -5.21 29.14 0.95
CA PRO A 70 -6.04 28.09 1.49
C PRO A 70 -6.29 27.10 0.37
N THR A 71 -5.70 25.91 0.49
CA THR A 71 -6.18 24.77 -0.27
C THR A 71 -7.57 24.57 0.29
N GLU A 72 -8.61 24.83 -0.52
CA GLU A 72 -9.89 24.20 -0.27
C GLU A 72 -9.60 22.71 -0.22
N LYS A 73 -9.39 22.18 0.99
CA LYS A 73 -9.70 20.79 1.25
C LYS A 73 -11.21 20.75 1.06
N LYS A 74 -11.64 20.66 -0.21
CA LYS A 74 -12.99 20.24 -0.53
C LYS A 74 -13.16 18.99 0.29
N SER A 75 -14.01 19.11 1.30
CA SER A 75 -14.49 17.97 2.02
C SER A 75 -15.26 17.20 0.97
N LEU A 76 -14.59 16.26 0.31
CA LEU A 76 -15.13 15.40 -0.74
C LEU A 76 -16.03 14.36 -0.07
N TRP A 77 -16.97 14.82 0.76
CA TRP A 77 -18.11 13.99 1.15
C TRP A 77 -18.92 13.82 -0.11
N HIS A 78 -18.57 12.80 -0.87
CA HIS A 78 -19.40 12.37 -1.96
C HIS A 78 -20.64 11.73 -1.34
N GLU A 79 -21.80 12.27 -1.66
CA GLU A 79 -23.05 11.70 -1.20
C GLU A 79 -23.16 10.26 -1.73
N MET A 80 -23.45 9.33 -0.81
CA MET A 80 -23.67 7.94 -1.21
C MET A 80 -24.90 7.85 -2.10
N ARG A 81 -24.89 6.88 -3.02
CA ARG A 81 -26.08 6.56 -3.80
C ARG A 81 -27.18 6.09 -2.84
N LYS A 82 -28.40 6.58 -3.06
CA LYS A 82 -29.58 6.14 -2.27
C LYS A 82 -29.79 4.64 -2.38
N ASN A 83 -29.67 4.12 -3.60
CA ASN A 83 -29.78 2.71 -3.92
C ASN A 83 -28.39 2.15 -4.26
N ARG A 84 -28.16 0.90 -3.87
CA ARG A 84 -26.97 0.16 -4.32
C ARG A 84 -27.08 -0.13 -5.81
N ILE A 85 -25.95 -0.33 -6.46
CA ILE A 85 -25.92 -1.01 -7.76
C ILE A 85 -26.11 -2.51 -7.50
N ASP A 86 -26.84 -3.18 -8.39
CA ASP A 86 -26.97 -4.63 -8.35
C ASP A 86 -25.61 -5.32 -8.57
N TYR A 87 -25.45 -6.47 -7.94
CA TYR A 87 -24.23 -7.26 -7.99
C TYR A 87 -24.53 -8.76 -7.85
N THR A 88 -23.62 -9.58 -8.34
CA THR A 88 -23.77 -11.04 -8.26
C THR A 88 -23.24 -11.55 -6.93
N ILE A 89 -23.98 -12.46 -6.30
CA ILE A 89 -23.57 -13.16 -5.08
C ILE A 89 -23.47 -14.65 -5.40
N PHE A 90 -22.27 -15.19 -5.31
CA PHE A 90 -22.01 -16.61 -5.48
C PHE A 90 -22.06 -17.28 -4.11
N GLY A 91 -22.77 -18.41 -3.98
CA GLY A 91 -22.84 -19.15 -2.71
C GLY A 91 -23.60 -18.41 -1.60
N ALA A 92 -24.59 -17.58 -1.95
CA ALA A 92 -25.27 -16.67 -1.02
C ALA A 92 -25.65 -17.33 0.31
N ALA A 93 -26.20 -18.56 0.30
CA ALA A 93 -26.65 -19.27 1.50
C ALA A 93 -25.60 -19.36 2.62
N GLU A 94 -24.31 -19.43 2.28
CA GLU A 94 -23.21 -19.63 3.23
C GLU A 94 -22.55 -18.31 3.69
N ILE A 95 -22.96 -17.17 3.13
CA ILE A 95 -22.33 -15.88 3.40
C ILE A 95 -23.04 -15.18 4.56
N GLU A 96 -22.27 -14.88 5.61
CA GLU A 96 -22.72 -14.18 6.81
C GLU A 96 -23.21 -12.75 6.55
N GLU A 97 -24.09 -12.26 7.43
CA GLU A 97 -24.73 -10.95 7.27
C GLU A 97 -23.74 -9.79 7.30
N GLY A 98 -22.68 -9.87 8.12
CA GLY A 98 -21.64 -8.84 8.21
C GLY A 98 -20.96 -8.57 6.87
N ALA A 99 -20.60 -9.62 6.14
CA ALA A 99 -19.99 -9.52 4.82
C ALA A 99 -20.94 -8.91 3.79
N ARG A 100 -22.21 -9.34 3.81
CA ARG A 100 -23.25 -8.78 2.94
C ARG A 100 -23.46 -7.30 3.20
N ASN A 101 -23.57 -6.90 4.46
CA ASN A 101 -23.78 -5.51 4.86
C ASN A 101 -22.61 -4.61 4.41
N GLN A 102 -21.36 -5.09 4.48
CA GLN A 102 -20.21 -4.36 3.95
C GLN A 102 -20.29 -4.18 2.43
N MET A 103 -20.68 -5.22 1.69
CA MET A 103 -20.86 -5.13 0.25
C MET A 103 -22.01 -4.19 -0.13
N GLU A 104 -23.14 -4.26 0.57
CA GLU A 104 -24.30 -3.37 0.40
C GLU A 104 -23.93 -1.88 0.52
N ILE A 105 -23.05 -1.55 1.48
CA ILE A 105 -22.51 -0.20 1.66
C ILE A 105 -21.56 0.16 0.50
N ALA A 106 -20.64 -0.74 0.14
CA ALA A 106 -19.68 -0.51 -0.93
C ALA A 106 -20.35 -0.28 -2.30
N MET A 107 -21.44 -1.00 -2.57
CA MET A 107 -22.22 -0.87 -3.80
C MET A 107 -23.02 0.45 -3.88
N LYS A 108 -23.05 1.24 -2.81
CA LYS A 108 -23.60 2.61 -2.78
C LYS A 108 -22.53 3.69 -2.92
N LEU A 109 -21.24 3.33 -2.95
CA LEU A 109 -20.20 4.33 -3.14
C LEU A 109 -20.35 4.99 -4.53
N PRO A 110 -20.19 6.31 -4.65
CA PRO A 110 -20.39 7.02 -5.91
C PRO A 110 -19.38 6.59 -6.97
N VAL A 111 -18.18 6.16 -6.56
CA VAL A 111 -17.12 5.64 -7.43
C VAL A 111 -17.34 4.21 -7.91
N THR A 112 -18.28 3.45 -7.33
CA THR A 112 -18.51 2.05 -7.70
C THR A 112 -19.13 1.93 -9.10
N VAL A 113 -18.62 1.00 -9.89
CA VAL A 113 -19.10 0.69 -11.25
C VAL A 113 -19.78 -0.67 -11.27
N ALA A 114 -19.19 -1.66 -10.61
CA ALA A 114 -19.72 -3.02 -10.54
C ALA A 114 -19.16 -3.73 -9.30
N GLY A 115 -19.76 -4.86 -8.94
CA GLY A 115 -19.22 -5.71 -7.90
C GLY A 115 -19.69 -7.15 -7.99
N ALA A 116 -19.04 -8.01 -7.21
CA ALA A 116 -19.44 -9.38 -6.97
C ALA A 116 -18.99 -9.82 -5.58
N LEU A 117 -19.72 -10.76 -4.99
CA LEU A 117 -19.38 -11.35 -3.70
C LEU A 117 -19.15 -12.85 -3.88
N MET A 118 -17.96 -13.31 -3.51
CA MET A 118 -17.51 -14.69 -3.72
C MET A 118 -18.05 -15.63 -2.62
N PRO A 119 -18.09 -16.95 -2.86
CA PRO A 119 -18.67 -17.92 -1.92
C PRO A 119 -17.98 -18.01 -0.56
N ASP A 120 -16.70 -17.63 -0.51
CA ASP A 120 -15.86 -17.61 0.69
C ASP A 120 -15.92 -16.28 1.45
N ALA A 121 -16.85 -15.40 1.06
CA ALA A 121 -16.92 -14.06 1.62
C ALA A 121 -17.28 -14.06 3.11
N HIS A 122 -16.55 -13.25 3.86
CA HIS A 122 -16.73 -13.03 5.29
C HIS A 122 -16.34 -11.60 5.66
N GLN A 123 -16.73 -11.17 6.86
CA GLN A 123 -16.57 -9.81 7.32
C GLN A 123 -15.09 -9.41 7.34
N GLY A 124 -14.79 -8.33 6.61
CA GLY A 124 -13.47 -7.73 6.50
C GLY A 124 -13.39 -6.37 7.18
N TYR A 125 -12.48 -5.52 6.69
CA TYR A 125 -12.33 -4.14 7.16
C TYR A 125 -12.77 -3.17 6.06
N GLY A 126 -13.95 -2.56 6.24
CA GLY A 126 -14.56 -1.65 5.26
C GLY A 126 -15.23 -2.38 4.09
N LEU A 127 -14.49 -3.26 3.41
CA LEU A 127 -15.00 -4.19 2.39
C LEU A 127 -14.91 -5.64 2.91
N PRO A 128 -15.80 -6.54 2.50
CA PRO A 128 -15.71 -7.94 2.89
C PRO A 128 -14.52 -8.61 2.22
N ILE A 129 -13.89 -9.56 2.91
CA ILE A 129 -12.99 -10.50 2.26
C ILE A 129 -13.84 -11.35 1.30
N GLY A 130 -13.30 -11.69 0.12
CA GLY A 130 -14.08 -12.30 -0.97
C GLY A 130 -14.98 -11.32 -1.72
N GLY A 131 -14.88 -10.01 -1.47
CA GLY A 131 -15.54 -8.97 -2.25
C GLY A 131 -14.72 -8.56 -3.47
N VAL A 132 -15.38 -8.39 -4.62
CA VAL A 132 -14.82 -7.76 -5.83
C VAL A 132 -15.56 -6.46 -6.05
N LEU A 133 -14.83 -5.34 -6.11
CA LEU A 133 -15.40 -4.01 -6.35
C LEU A 133 -14.64 -3.31 -7.48
N ALA A 134 -15.32 -3.08 -8.60
CA ALA A 134 -14.81 -2.24 -9.67
C ALA A 134 -15.18 -0.79 -9.41
N VAL A 135 -14.19 0.11 -9.45
CA VAL A 135 -14.36 1.54 -9.19
C VAL A 135 -13.82 2.38 -10.34
N HIS A 136 -14.41 3.56 -10.55
CA HIS A 136 -13.97 4.51 -11.56
C HIS A 136 -13.09 5.59 -10.93
N ASN A 137 -11.86 5.74 -11.46
CA ASN A 137 -10.93 6.81 -11.09
C ASN A 137 -10.71 6.93 -9.56
N ALA A 138 -10.66 5.80 -8.87
CA ALA A 138 -10.47 5.73 -7.43
C ALA A 138 -9.62 4.51 -7.07
N VAL A 139 -8.89 4.62 -5.96
CA VAL A 139 -8.22 3.51 -5.30
C VAL A 139 -8.73 3.48 -3.86
N ILE A 140 -9.18 2.32 -3.40
CA ILE A 140 -9.66 2.12 -2.04
C ILE A 140 -8.65 1.20 -1.35
N PRO A 141 -7.68 1.73 -0.57
CA PRO A 141 -6.61 0.91 0.02
C PRO A 141 -7.13 -0.28 0.83
N TYR A 142 -8.14 -0.05 1.68
CA TYR A 142 -8.77 -1.12 2.45
C TYR A 142 -9.58 -2.11 1.60
N GLY A 143 -9.94 -1.76 0.37
CA GLY A 143 -10.51 -2.69 -0.60
C GLY A 143 -9.49 -3.61 -1.27
N VAL A 144 -8.20 -3.26 -1.21
CA VAL A 144 -7.10 -4.17 -1.59
C VAL A 144 -6.73 -5.09 -0.43
N GLY A 145 -6.81 -4.57 0.80
CA GLY A 145 -6.45 -5.28 2.02
C GLY A 145 -5.10 -4.84 2.60
N VAL A 146 -4.87 -5.19 3.87
CA VAL A 146 -3.68 -4.75 4.61
C VAL A 146 -2.43 -5.56 4.28
N ASP A 147 -2.57 -6.86 4.01
CA ASP A 147 -1.46 -7.67 3.49
C ASP A 147 -1.45 -7.60 1.97
N ILE A 148 -0.96 -6.46 1.47
CA ILE A 148 -0.96 -6.13 0.05
C ILE A 148 -0.22 -7.22 -0.73
N GLY A 149 -0.88 -7.81 -1.72
CA GLY A 149 -0.29 -8.86 -2.55
C GLY A 149 -0.09 -10.21 -1.85
N CYS A 150 -0.79 -10.45 -0.74
CA CYS A 150 -0.97 -11.79 -0.19
C CYS A 150 -1.57 -12.70 -1.26
N ARG A 151 -0.90 -13.82 -1.52
CA ARG A 151 -1.22 -14.72 -2.63
C ARG A 151 -0.64 -16.11 -2.40
N MET A 152 -1.19 -17.06 -3.14
CA MET A 152 -0.63 -18.40 -3.24
C MET A 152 0.30 -18.52 -4.46
N CYS A 153 1.35 -19.32 -4.32
CA CYS A 153 2.22 -19.75 -5.41
C CYS A 153 2.38 -21.27 -5.32
N LEU A 154 2.02 -21.95 -6.41
CA LEU A 154 2.16 -23.39 -6.58
C LEU A 154 3.34 -23.67 -7.53
N THR A 155 4.31 -24.45 -7.06
CA THR A 155 5.39 -24.98 -7.89
C THR A 155 5.22 -26.49 -8.01
N ALA A 156 5.23 -27.03 -9.23
CA ALA A 156 5.08 -28.47 -9.49
C ALA A 156 6.39 -29.07 -10.02
N TYR A 157 6.74 -30.25 -9.53
CA TYR A 157 7.91 -31.03 -9.91
C TYR A 157 7.47 -32.35 -10.53
N PRO A 158 8.15 -32.84 -11.59
CA PRO A 158 7.83 -34.11 -12.24
C PRO A 158 8.32 -35.31 -11.40
N LEU A 159 7.82 -35.39 -10.16
CA LEU A 159 8.11 -36.43 -9.16
C LEU A 159 6.79 -37.01 -8.67
N ASP A 160 6.79 -38.32 -8.40
CA ASP A 160 5.59 -39.06 -8.03
C ASP A 160 5.35 -39.10 -6.52
N GLU A 161 4.22 -39.67 -6.12
CA GLU A 161 3.82 -39.93 -4.74
C GLU A 161 4.88 -40.73 -3.96
N LYS A 162 5.53 -41.69 -4.63
CA LYS A 162 6.58 -42.51 -4.01
C LYS A 162 7.79 -41.67 -3.61
N PHE A 163 8.07 -40.57 -4.30
CA PHE A 163 9.13 -39.65 -3.90
C PHE A 163 8.78 -38.96 -2.57
N LEU A 164 7.55 -38.45 -2.45
CA LEU A 164 7.07 -37.81 -1.22
C LEU A 164 7.16 -38.77 -0.02
N GLU A 165 6.73 -40.01 -0.20
CA GLU A 165 6.78 -41.05 0.84
C GLU A 165 8.22 -41.37 1.26
N ARG A 166 9.10 -41.62 0.28
CA ARG A 166 10.51 -41.96 0.53
C ARG A 166 11.30 -40.82 1.17
N HIS A 167 10.97 -39.57 0.86
CA HIS A 167 11.74 -38.40 1.28
C HIS A 167 11.01 -37.49 2.27
N ARG A 168 9.94 -37.97 2.92
CA ARG A 168 9.13 -37.19 3.86
C ARG A 168 9.95 -36.45 4.91
N HIS A 169 10.95 -37.11 5.51
CA HIS A 169 11.81 -36.49 6.51
C HIS A 169 12.62 -35.32 5.92
N ASN A 170 13.28 -35.55 4.78
CA ASN A 170 14.11 -34.54 4.12
C ASN A 170 13.27 -33.34 3.67
N LEU A 171 12.09 -33.58 3.08
CA LEU A 171 11.17 -32.54 2.64
C LEU A 171 10.66 -31.71 3.83
N LYS A 172 10.36 -32.36 4.96
CA LYS A 172 10.02 -31.65 6.20
C LYS A 172 11.18 -30.79 6.71
N SER A 173 12.41 -31.31 6.72
CA SER A 173 13.59 -30.54 7.13
C SER A 173 13.82 -29.35 6.21
N MET A 174 13.65 -29.52 4.89
CA MET A 174 13.73 -28.43 3.91
C MET A 174 12.75 -27.30 4.24
N LEU A 175 11.49 -27.62 4.58
CA LEU A 175 10.52 -26.60 5.00
C LEU A 175 11.01 -25.86 6.25
N ILE A 176 11.39 -26.59 7.30
CA ILE A 176 11.82 -25.99 8.58
C ILE A 176 13.04 -25.09 8.41
N GLU A 177 14.01 -25.51 7.59
CA GLU A 177 15.27 -24.78 7.39
C GLU A 177 15.13 -23.58 6.45
N ASN A 178 14.16 -23.61 5.53
CA ASN A 178 14.00 -22.59 4.48
C ASN A 178 12.74 -21.74 4.63
N THR A 179 12.05 -21.81 5.77
CA THR A 179 10.92 -20.95 6.10
C THR A 179 11.09 -20.34 7.48
N CYS A 180 10.52 -19.15 7.67
CA CYS A 180 10.42 -18.51 8.98
C CYS A 180 8.98 -18.04 9.18
N PHE A 181 8.37 -18.45 10.30
CA PHE A 181 6.99 -18.14 10.63
C PHE A 181 6.89 -17.12 11.76
N GLY A 182 5.69 -16.59 11.97
CA GLY A 182 5.44 -15.60 12.99
C GLY A 182 6.17 -14.29 12.69
N ARG A 183 6.96 -13.85 13.68
CA ARG A 183 7.82 -12.66 13.61
C ARG A 183 9.27 -13.00 13.28
N GLU A 184 9.59 -14.29 13.09
CA GLU A 184 10.95 -14.72 12.82
C GLU A 184 11.40 -14.30 11.42
N THR A 185 12.70 -14.08 11.31
CA THR A 185 13.38 -13.70 10.07
C THR A 185 14.68 -14.48 9.96
N PHE A 186 15.17 -14.67 8.73
CA PHE A 186 16.49 -15.26 8.53
C PHE A 186 17.58 -14.38 9.15
N LYS A 187 18.58 -15.03 9.77
CA LYS A 187 19.75 -14.33 10.35
C LYS A 187 20.54 -13.56 9.30
N ARG A 188 20.57 -14.08 8.07
CA ARG A 188 21.14 -13.43 6.89
C ARG A 188 19.99 -13.20 5.92
N PRO A 189 19.49 -11.95 5.82
CA PRO A 189 18.44 -11.62 4.87
C PRO A 189 18.83 -12.00 3.44
N LYS A 190 17.85 -12.43 2.63
CA LYS A 190 18.10 -12.70 1.20
C LYS A 190 18.24 -11.38 0.46
N GLU A 191 19.15 -11.32 -0.49
CA GLU A 191 19.18 -10.24 -1.47
C GLU A 191 18.07 -10.47 -2.50
N ASP A 192 17.42 -9.39 -2.92
CA ASP A 192 16.35 -9.42 -3.91
C ASP A 192 16.29 -8.09 -4.66
N GLU A 193 16.05 -8.16 -5.97
CA GLU A 193 15.96 -7.00 -6.86
C GLU A 193 14.89 -5.98 -6.44
N VAL A 194 13.86 -6.41 -5.70
CA VAL A 194 12.82 -5.52 -5.19
C VAL A 194 13.39 -4.43 -4.29
N LEU A 195 14.45 -4.73 -3.52
CA LEU A 195 15.09 -3.80 -2.60
C LEU A 195 15.87 -2.70 -3.33
N GLU A 196 16.21 -2.91 -4.60
CA GLU A 196 16.94 -1.96 -5.45
C GLU A 196 16.01 -0.98 -6.20
N ARG A 197 14.69 -1.13 -6.05
CA ARG A 197 13.73 -0.21 -6.66
C ARG A 197 13.90 1.22 -6.12
N LYS A 198 14.03 2.17 -7.04
CA LYS A 198 14.15 3.61 -6.74
C LYS A 198 13.01 4.16 -5.89
N LEU A 199 11.83 3.53 -5.95
CA LEU A 199 10.66 3.87 -5.14
C LEU A 199 10.94 3.92 -3.63
N PHE A 200 11.86 3.09 -3.13
CA PHE A 200 12.29 3.15 -1.72
C PHE A 200 12.96 4.49 -1.37
N ASN A 201 13.57 5.19 -2.33
CA ASN A 201 14.18 6.49 -2.11
C ASN A 201 13.27 7.66 -2.50
N GLU A 202 12.38 7.46 -3.48
CA GLU A 202 11.49 8.49 -4.03
C GLU A 202 10.25 8.70 -3.17
N ILE A 203 9.72 7.65 -2.53
CA ILE A 203 8.51 7.73 -1.70
C ILE A 203 8.89 7.78 -0.22
N GLN A 204 8.51 8.86 0.46
CA GLN A 204 8.92 9.15 1.83
C GLN A 204 8.58 8.03 2.84
N ILE A 205 7.38 7.45 2.75
CA ILE A 205 7.01 6.31 3.62
C ILE A 205 7.89 5.09 3.34
N LEU A 206 8.16 4.78 2.08
CA LEU A 206 8.92 3.57 1.72
C LEU A 206 10.37 3.65 2.22
N LYS A 207 10.96 4.86 2.25
CA LYS A 207 12.33 5.06 2.72
C LYS A 207 12.57 4.53 4.13
N GLY A 208 11.61 4.74 5.04
CA GLY A 208 11.66 4.20 6.40
C GLY A 208 11.41 2.69 6.48
N LEU A 209 10.82 2.10 5.44
CA LEU A 209 10.42 0.69 5.40
C LEU A 209 11.43 -0.22 4.70
N LYS A 210 12.41 0.30 3.93
CA LYS A 210 13.40 -0.52 3.21
C LYS A 210 14.13 -1.51 4.13
N GLY A 211 14.60 -1.07 5.30
CA GLY A 211 15.30 -1.93 6.25
C GLY A 211 14.41 -3.06 6.80
N ARG A 212 13.13 -2.77 7.06
CA ARG A 212 12.15 -3.78 7.48
C ARG A 212 11.88 -4.78 6.36
N ALA A 213 11.65 -4.29 5.15
CA ALA A 213 11.44 -5.12 3.97
C ALA A 213 12.62 -6.07 3.76
N ALA A 214 13.85 -5.56 3.85
CA ALA A 214 15.06 -6.36 3.75
C ALA A 214 15.09 -7.47 4.82
N MET A 215 14.82 -7.16 6.08
CA MET A 215 14.83 -8.18 7.14
C MET A 215 13.76 -9.27 6.97
N GLN A 216 12.59 -8.92 6.42
CA GLN A 216 11.45 -9.84 6.32
C GLN A 216 11.42 -10.65 5.02
N ILE A 217 12.28 -10.33 4.07
CA ILE A 217 12.25 -10.98 2.76
C ILE A 217 12.57 -12.48 2.87
N GLY A 218 11.80 -13.29 2.14
CA GLY A 218 11.85 -14.74 2.20
C GLY A 218 11.15 -15.36 3.43
N SER A 219 10.73 -14.60 4.44
CA SER A 219 9.95 -15.13 5.57
C SER A 219 8.50 -15.38 5.16
N SER A 220 7.86 -16.39 5.76
CA SER A 220 6.48 -16.78 5.46
C SER A 220 5.49 -15.96 6.27
N GLY A 221 5.77 -15.77 7.56
CA GLY A 221 4.95 -14.94 8.44
C GLY A 221 3.95 -15.65 9.33
N SER A 222 2.90 -14.91 9.72
CA SER A 222 1.87 -15.33 10.67
C SER A 222 0.48 -15.30 10.02
N GLY A 223 -0.53 -15.79 10.73
CA GLY A 223 -1.92 -15.79 10.27
C GLY A 223 -2.19 -17.03 9.43
N ASN A 224 -2.81 -16.85 8.27
CA ASN A 224 -3.14 -17.93 7.33
C ASN A 224 -1.97 -18.29 6.37
N HIS A 225 -0.76 -17.83 6.66
CA HIS A 225 0.43 -18.09 5.83
C HIS A 225 1.00 -19.47 6.11
N PHE A 226 1.34 -20.21 5.06
CA PHE A 226 1.86 -21.57 5.13
C PHE A 226 2.79 -21.88 3.96
N VAL A 227 3.58 -22.93 4.11
CA VAL A 227 4.31 -23.57 3.00
C VAL A 227 4.20 -25.06 3.21
N GLU A 228 3.73 -25.79 2.22
CA GLU A 228 3.51 -27.23 2.32
C GLU A 228 3.94 -27.96 1.06
N PHE A 229 4.45 -29.18 1.26
CA PHE A 229 4.57 -30.16 0.19
C PHE A 229 3.26 -30.96 0.10
N GLY A 230 2.76 -31.11 -1.12
CA GLY A 230 1.59 -31.90 -1.43
C GLY A 230 1.71 -32.62 -2.76
N LEU A 231 0.67 -33.34 -3.13
CA LEU A 231 0.53 -33.92 -4.46
C LEU A 231 -0.61 -33.19 -5.17
N ILE A 232 -0.36 -32.80 -6.42
CA ILE A 232 -1.43 -32.38 -7.33
C ILE A 232 -1.70 -33.51 -8.33
N ASP A 233 -2.96 -33.69 -8.67
CA ASP A 233 -3.41 -34.61 -9.71
C ASP A 233 -3.94 -33.77 -10.88
N LEU A 234 -3.23 -33.81 -12.01
CA LEU A 234 -3.63 -33.11 -13.23
C LEU A 234 -4.39 -34.09 -14.13
N HIS A 235 -5.68 -33.82 -14.34
CA HIS A 235 -6.50 -34.59 -15.27
C HIS A 235 -6.26 -34.20 -16.73
N GLU A 236 -6.63 -35.09 -17.65
CA GLU A 236 -6.64 -34.76 -19.08
C GLU A 236 -7.52 -33.54 -19.37
N GLY A 237 -7.07 -32.68 -20.28
CA GLY A 237 -7.79 -31.44 -20.62
C GLY A 237 -7.71 -30.34 -19.57
N ASN A 238 -6.75 -30.38 -18.64
CA ASN A 238 -6.56 -29.32 -17.66
C ASN A 238 -6.12 -28.00 -18.33
N GLU A 239 -7.01 -26.99 -18.30
CA GLU A 239 -6.78 -25.63 -18.81
C GLU A 239 -6.35 -24.63 -17.72
N CYS A 240 -6.25 -25.06 -16.45
CA CYS A 240 -6.12 -24.18 -15.28
C CYS A 240 -4.73 -23.55 -15.11
N LEU A 241 -3.79 -23.81 -16.01
CA LEU A 241 -2.45 -23.22 -15.94
C LEU A 241 -2.40 -21.98 -16.85
N PRO A 242 -1.87 -20.83 -16.39
CA PRO A 242 -1.84 -19.59 -17.16
C PRO A 242 -0.97 -19.66 -18.43
N ALA A 243 -1.47 -19.06 -19.50
CA ALA A 243 -0.80 -18.98 -20.80
C ALA A 243 0.64 -18.46 -20.65
N GLY A 244 1.62 -19.29 -21.06
CA GLY A 244 3.05 -18.96 -21.04
C GLY A 244 3.92 -19.74 -20.05
N GLN A 245 3.35 -20.41 -19.04
CA GLN A 245 4.07 -21.36 -18.17
C GLN A 245 3.41 -22.76 -18.09
N ALA A 246 2.15 -22.83 -18.50
CA ALA A 246 1.23 -23.96 -18.45
C ALA A 246 1.39 -25.08 -19.46
N GLY A 247 1.88 -24.77 -20.66
CA GLY A 247 1.59 -25.58 -21.85
C GLY A 247 2.33 -26.92 -21.95
N LYS A 248 2.82 -27.52 -20.87
CA LYS A 248 3.67 -28.72 -20.93
C LYS A 248 3.51 -29.77 -19.81
N LEU A 249 2.72 -29.56 -18.76
CA LEU A 249 2.50 -30.64 -17.80
C LEU A 249 1.42 -31.57 -18.34
N ALA A 250 1.80 -32.82 -18.63
CA ALA A 250 0.86 -33.86 -19.01
C ALA A 250 -0.08 -34.19 -17.84
N SER A 251 -1.16 -34.91 -18.14
CA SER A 251 -1.96 -35.49 -17.07
C SER A 251 -1.10 -36.42 -16.20
N GLY A 252 -1.29 -36.37 -14.89
CA GLY A 252 -0.56 -37.19 -13.94
C GLY A 252 -0.42 -36.55 -12.56
N LYS A 253 0.24 -37.29 -11.66
CA LYS A 253 0.54 -36.84 -10.31
C LYS A 253 1.90 -36.15 -10.24
N TYR A 254 1.94 -35.01 -9.55
CA TYR A 254 3.15 -34.22 -9.36
C TYR A 254 3.35 -33.88 -7.89
N LEU A 255 4.57 -34.03 -7.39
CA LEU A 255 5.00 -33.39 -6.16
C LEU A 255 4.93 -31.88 -6.34
N SER A 256 4.31 -31.18 -5.40
CA SER A 256 4.19 -29.74 -5.45
C SER A 256 4.53 -29.08 -4.13
N VAL A 257 4.99 -27.84 -4.22
CA VAL A 257 5.08 -26.92 -3.09
C VAL A 257 4.03 -25.84 -3.28
N LEU A 258 3.12 -25.74 -2.32
CA LEU A 258 2.19 -24.63 -2.21
C LEU A 258 2.68 -23.69 -1.13
N SER A 259 2.87 -22.42 -1.48
CA SER A 259 3.26 -21.37 -0.56
C SER A 259 2.21 -20.28 -0.55
N HIS A 260 1.86 -19.82 0.65
CA HIS A 260 0.93 -18.72 0.87
C HIS A 260 1.61 -17.68 1.76
N SER A 261 1.86 -16.50 1.18
CA SER A 261 2.43 -15.37 1.91
C SER A 261 2.11 -14.06 1.18
N GLY A 262 2.56 -12.96 1.75
CA GLY A 262 2.29 -11.62 1.23
C GLY A 262 3.45 -10.67 1.41
N SER A 263 3.14 -9.38 1.48
CA SER A 263 4.12 -8.29 1.59
C SER A 263 4.71 -8.13 3.00
N ARG A 264 4.28 -8.97 3.95
CA ARG A 264 4.75 -8.94 5.34
C ARG A 264 4.44 -7.59 5.98
N GLY A 265 5.33 -7.08 6.81
CA GLY A 265 5.17 -5.77 7.44
C GLY A 265 5.26 -4.60 6.46
N LEU A 266 5.76 -4.79 5.23
CA LEU A 266 5.87 -3.70 4.27
C LEU A 266 4.49 -3.22 3.81
N GLY A 267 3.64 -4.11 3.28
CA GLY A 267 2.30 -3.72 2.82
C GLY A 267 1.38 -3.31 3.97
N ALA A 268 1.52 -3.95 5.14
CA ALA A 268 0.75 -3.58 6.31
C ALA A 268 0.99 -2.13 6.77
N GLU A 269 2.23 -1.64 6.71
CA GLU A 269 2.51 -0.22 7.03
C GLU A 269 2.07 0.71 5.91
N ILE A 270 2.20 0.31 4.65
CA ILE A 270 1.71 1.09 3.51
C ILE A 270 0.19 1.29 3.61
N ALA A 271 -0.56 0.24 3.96
CA ALA A 271 -2.01 0.31 4.09
C ALA A 271 -2.49 1.17 5.27
N ARG A 272 -1.66 1.38 6.30
CA ARG A 272 -1.99 2.18 7.50
C ARG A 272 -1.66 3.67 7.37
N HIS A 273 -0.89 4.06 6.35
CA HIS A 273 -0.43 5.42 6.13
C HIS A 273 -1.50 6.31 5.54
#